data_AF-A0AAX2J1D3-F1
#
_entry.id   AF-A0AAX2J1D3-F1
#
_cell.length_a   1.000
_cell.length_b   1.000
_cell.length_c   1.000
_cell.angle_alpha   90.00
_cell.angle_beta   90.00
_cell.angle_gamma   90.00
#
_symmetry.space_group_name_H-M   'P 1'
#
loop_
_entity.id
_entity.type
_entity.pdbx_description
1 polymer ?
#
loop_
_entity_poly.entity_id
_entity_poly.type
_entity_poly.pdbx_seq_one_letter_code
_entity_poly.pdbx_strand_id
1 'polypeptide(L)' 'MNDNIDLMDIIGDKFEDLEVPGFITEVSPIEADMMGAFFEDALNEADAMEAMYD' A
#
# COMPACT_ATOMS: atom_id res chain seq x y z
N MET A 1 12.49 11.18 19.77
CA MET A 1 12.12 9.91 19.11
C MET A 1 11.48 10.32 17.80
N ASN A 2 11.95 9.79 16.67
CA ASN A 2 11.40 10.12 15.35
C ASN A 2 10.34 9.09 15.02
N ASP A 3 9.11 9.31 15.47
CA ASP A 3 8.00 8.35 15.38
C ASP A 3 7.71 7.89 13.93
N ASN A 4 8.13 8.66 12.92
CA ASN A 4 8.03 8.29 11.50
C ASN A 4 9.05 7.23 11.06
N ILE A 5 10.24 7.20 11.67
CA ILE A 5 11.26 6.18 11.36
C ILE A 5 10.78 4.84 11.92
N ASP A 6 10.26 4.86 13.15
CA ASP A 6 9.74 3.66 13.82
C ASP A 6 8.56 3.03 13.07
N LEU A 7 7.69 3.83 12.44
CA LEU A 7 6.58 3.33 11.62
C LEU A 7 7.04 2.70 10.30
N MET A 8 8.08 3.25 9.67
CA MET A 8 8.62 2.68 8.43
C MET A 8 9.32 1.34 8.70
N ASP A 9 10.01 1.23 9.84
CA ASP A 9 10.64 -0.02 10.26
C ASP A 9 9.57 -1.12 10.49
N ILE A 10 8.47 -0.77 11.16
CA ILE A 10 7.33 -1.70 11.37
C ILE A 10 6.69 -2.15 10.04
N ILE A 11 6.53 -1.23 9.08
CA ILE A 11 6.01 -1.57 7.74
C ILE A 11 6.99 -2.50 7.01
N GLY A 12 8.29 -2.24 7.14
CA GLY A 12 9.35 -3.08 6.57
C GLY A 12 9.28 -4.52 7.08
N ASP A 13 9.20 -4.70 8.39
CA ASP A 13 9.06 -6.03 9.01
C ASP A 13 7.81 -6.76 8.51
N LYS A 14 6.67 -6.06 8.47
CA LYS A 14 5.41 -6.62 7.94
C LYS A 14 5.51 -7.00 6.46
N PHE A 15 6.27 -6.25 5.67
CA PHE A 15 6.48 -6.53 4.24
C PHE A 15 7.30 -7.81 4.04
N GLU A 16 8.36 -8.02 4.82
CA GLU A 16 9.13 -9.26 4.79
C GLU A 16 8.26 -10.47 5.15
N ASP A 17 7.40 -10.36 6.17
CA ASP A 17 6.50 -11.44 6.54
C ASP A 17 5.46 -11.75 5.45
N LEU A 18 5.00 -10.73 4.70
CA LEU A 18 4.04 -10.89 3.59
C LEU A 18 4.62 -11.67 2.40
N GLU A 19 5.94 -11.86 2.31
CA GLU A 19 6.54 -12.76 1.32
C GLU A 19 6.22 -14.23 1.60
N VAL A 20 5.77 -14.56 2.82
CA VAL A 20 5.35 -15.92 3.20
C VAL A 20 3.92 -16.18 2.73
N PRO A 21 3.68 -17.19 1.86
CA PRO A 21 2.35 -17.49 1.35
C PRO A 21 1.36 -17.83 2.47
N GLY A 22 0.21 -17.15 2.46
CA GLY A 22 -0.86 -17.34 3.45
C GLY A 22 -0.66 -16.59 4.76
N PHE A 23 0.42 -15.82 4.90
CA PHE A 23 0.58 -14.86 6.00
C PHE A 23 -0.40 -13.69 5.84
N ILE A 24 -0.99 -13.26 6.95
CA ILE A 24 -1.97 -12.17 7.02
C ILE A 24 -1.54 -11.29 8.19
N THR A 25 -1.42 -9.98 7.95
CA THR A 25 -1.05 -8.99 8.95
C THR A 25 -2.08 -7.87 9.01
N GLU A 26 -2.25 -7.30 10.20
CA GLU A 26 -3.14 -6.17 10.42
C GLU A 26 -2.42 -4.85 10.11
N VAL A 27 -3.12 -3.95 9.44
CA VAL A 27 -2.61 -2.66 9.02
C VAL A 27 -3.52 -1.57 9.57
N SER A 28 -2.96 -0.65 10.33
CA SER A 28 -3.65 0.54 10.85
C SER A 28 -3.88 1.56 9.73
N PRO A 29 -4.82 2.53 9.89
CA PRO A 29 -5.09 3.52 8.85
C PRO A 29 -3.86 4.31 8.39
N ILE A 30 -2.94 4.61 9.31
CA ILE A 30 -1.71 5.35 9.03
C ILE A 30 -0.72 4.50 8.24
N GLU A 31 -0.55 3.23 8.62
CA GLU A 31 0.30 2.30 7.88
C GLU A 31 -0.24 2.04 6.47
N ALA A 32 -1.57 1.90 6.34
CA ALA A 32 -2.21 1.62 5.07
C ALA A 32 -2.11 2.80 4.08
N ASP A 33 -2.15 4.04 4.58
CA ASP A 33 -1.90 5.25 3.80
C ASP A 33 -0.45 5.26 3.27
N MET A 34 0.53 4.93 4.14
CA MET A 34 1.94 4.81 3.75
C MET A 34 2.19 3.65 2.77
N MET A 35 1.47 2.54 2.90
CA MET A 35 1.52 1.40 1.97
C MET A 35 0.80 1.65 0.64
N GLY A 36 0.05 2.76 0.51
CA GLY A 36 -0.77 3.05 -0.67
C GLY A 36 -1.97 2.12 -0.83
N ALA A 37 -2.38 1.39 0.22
CA ALA A 37 -3.44 0.38 0.14
C ALA A 37 -4.84 0.96 -0.15
N PHE A 38 -5.05 2.24 0.16
CA PHE A 38 -6.30 2.96 -0.09
C PHE A 38 -6.24 3.94 -1.26
N PHE A 39 -5.10 4.03 -1.96
CA PHE A 39 -5.00 4.84 -3.17
C PHE A 39 -5.50 4.01 -4.36
N GLU A 40 -6.72 4.33 -4.82
CA GLU A 40 -7.31 3.72 -6.00
C GLU A 40 -6.56 4.22 -7.25
N ASP A 41 -5.50 3.51 -7.65
CA ASP A 41 -4.83 3.68 -8.96
C ASP A 41 -5.55 2.90 -10.08
N ALA A 42 -6.81 2.50 -9.83
CA ALA A 42 -7.64 1.98 -10.90
C ALA A 42 -7.91 3.12 -11.89
N LEU A 43 -7.71 2.84 -13.19
CA LEU A 43 -8.08 3.77 -14.25
C LEU A 43 -9.48 4.28 -13.98
N ASN A 44 -9.61 5.59 -13.75
CA ASN A 44 -10.93 6.20 -13.70
C ASN A 44 -11.58 6.06 -15.08
N GLU A 45 -12.91 6.19 -15.15
CA GLU A 45 -13.66 5.99 -16.40
C GLU A 45 -13.12 6.84 -17.57
N ALA A 46 -12.61 8.04 -17.29
CA ALA A 46 -12.06 8.94 -18.30
C ALA A 46 -10.70 8.44 -18.81
N ASP A 47 -9.79 8.07 -17.92
CA ASP A 47 -8.46 7.55 -18.26
C ASP A 47 -8.58 6.18 -18.96
N ALA A 48 -9.56 5.35 -18.56
CA ALA A 48 -9.85 4.09 -19.22
C ALA A 48 -10.33 4.28 -20.68
N MET A 49 -11.11 5.33 -20.96
CA MET A 49 -11.52 5.67 -22.32
C MET A 49 -10.37 6.22 -23.14
N GLU A 50 -9.52 7.07 -22.57
CA GLU A 50 -8.33 7.63 -23.24
C GLU A 50 -7.35 6.52 -23.67
N ALA A 51 -7.12 5.53 -22.79
CA ALA A 51 -6.26 4.38 -23.07
C ALA A 51 -6.77 3.44 -24.19
N MET A 52 -8.04 3.56 -24.59
CA MET A 52 -8.57 2.81 -25.74
C MET A 52 -8.23 3.43 -27.10
N TYR A 53 -7.75 4.68 -27.12
CA TYR A 53 -7.50 5.44 -28.35
C TYR A 53 -6.01 5.62 -28.70
N ASP A 54 -5.08 5.18 -27.83
CA ASP A 54 -3.62 5.09 -28.07
C ASP A 54 -3.21 3.69 -28.56
#